data_AF-A0AAD7EBE2-F1
#
_entry.id   AF-A0AAD7EBE2-F1
#
_cell.length_a   1.000
_cell.length_b   1.000
_cell.length_c   1.000
_cell.angle_alpha   90.00
_cell.angle_beta   90.00
_cell.angle_gamma   90.00
#
_symmetry.space_group_name_H-M   'P 1'
#
loop_
_entity.id
_entity.type
_entity.pdbx_description
1 polymer ?
#
loop_
_entity_poly.entity_id
_entity_poly.type
_entity_poly.pdbx_seq_one_letter_code
_entity_poly.pdbx_strand_id
1 'polypeptide(L)'
;MNLGWINDDSTTTKEDKAVILHEFGHVLGLLHEHQSPARGWRLTLDEMAVYAYYAMTQAWNKTMIKSQIIDVYNNTDVSNYSALDLKSIMMYFLPAPMNKQRIEVATNYELSDLIKAYMMINYPRNPPHPTALKVGWTLDHALKVAGVSESTAEDILAVQDDPATIRTLFTETLRSGRKSRVILVAYSVLTFIPL
;
A
#
# COMPACT_ATOMS: atom_id res chain seq x y z
N MET A 1 9.53 -12.07 5.16
CA MET A 1 8.51 -12.73 4.34
C MET A 1 8.31 -14.14 4.85
N ASN A 2 7.08 -14.48 5.23
CA ASN A 2 6.67 -15.83 5.63
C ASN A 2 5.27 -16.10 5.04
N LEU A 3 5.08 -17.22 4.34
CA LEU A 3 3.78 -17.60 3.74
C LEU A 3 2.98 -18.52 4.66
N GLY A 4 3.01 -18.28 5.97
CA GLY A 4 2.46 -19.18 6.99
C GLY A 4 0.94 -19.33 7.02
N TRP A 5 0.22 -18.63 6.14
CA TRP A 5 -1.24 -18.64 6.04
C TRP A 5 -1.74 -19.26 4.72
N ILE A 6 -0.84 -19.94 4.01
CA ILE A 6 -1.13 -20.68 2.78
C ILE A 6 -1.09 -22.17 3.12
N ASN A 7 -2.13 -22.90 2.70
CA ASN A 7 -2.17 -24.34 2.89
C ASN A 7 -1.45 -25.07 1.75
N ASP A 8 -0.83 -26.22 2.03
CA ASP A 8 -0.19 -27.09 1.03
C ASP A 8 -1.22 -27.88 0.17
N ASP A 9 -2.36 -27.26 -0.16
CA ASP A 9 -3.36 -27.87 -1.05
C ASP A 9 -2.92 -27.72 -2.52
N SER A 10 -3.30 -28.69 -3.32
CA SER A 10 -3.17 -28.73 -4.77
C SER A 10 -3.84 -27.57 -5.51
N THR A 11 -4.80 -26.87 -4.88
CA THR A 11 -5.55 -25.77 -5.50
C THR A 11 -5.34 -24.46 -4.75
N THR A 12 -4.75 -23.47 -5.44
CA THR A 12 -4.60 -22.12 -4.91
C THR A 12 -5.94 -21.40 -4.78
N THR A 13 -6.29 -21.02 -3.56
CA THR A 13 -7.49 -20.23 -3.25
C THR A 13 -7.30 -18.73 -3.54
N LYS A 14 -8.36 -17.93 -3.47
CA LYS A 14 -8.25 -16.47 -3.59
C LYS A 14 -7.56 -15.87 -2.35
N GLU A 15 -7.74 -16.48 -1.19
CA GLU A 15 -7.05 -16.14 0.06
C GLU A 15 -5.53 -16.33 -0.10
N ASP A 16 -5.09 -17.46 -0.65
CA ASP A 16 -3.66 -17.71 -0.91
C ASP A 16 -3.08 -16.66 -1.86
N LYS A 17 -3.80 -16.33 -2.94
CA LYS A 17 -3.40 -15.27 -3.87
C LYS A 17 -3.27 -13.91 -3.16
N ALA A 18 -4.20 -13.58 -2.27
CA ALA A 18 -4.17 -12.32 -1.54
C ALA A 18 -2.93 -12.23 -0.64
N VAL A 19 -2.62 -13.31 0.09
CA VAL A 19 -1.41 -13.41 0.93
C VAL A 19 -0.14 -13.28 0.08
N ILE A 20 -0.06 -13.98 -1.05
CA ILE A 20 1.08 -13.90 -1.97
C ILE A 20 1.26 -12.47 -2.48
N LEU A 21 0.18 -11.82 -2.95
CA LEU A 21 0.25 -10.45 -3.45
C LEU A 21 0.69 -9.46 -2.37
N HIS A 22 0.21 -9.62 -1.13
CA HIS A 22 0.59 -8.79 0.01
C HIS A 22 2.08 -8.91 0.34
N GLU A 23 2.56 -10.14 0.51
CA GLU A 23 3.95 -10.42 0.86
C GLU A 23 4.92 -10.00 -0.25
N PHE A 24 4.57 -10.22 -1.52
CA PHE A 24 5.35 -9.70 -2.64
C PHE A 24 5.28 -8.18 -2.76
N GLY A 25 4.19 -7.55 -2.30
CA GLY A 25 4.13 -6.11 -2.11
C GLY A 25 5.26 -5.61 -1.19
N HIS A 26 5.47 -6.27 -0.05
CA HIS A 26 6.59 -5.96 0.84
C HIS A 26 7.96 -6.17 0.19
N VAL A 27 8.13 -7.22 -0.61
CA VAL A 27 9.37 -7.44 -1.40
C VAL A 27 9.62 -6.28 -2.36
N LEU A 28 8.57 -5.69 -2.93
CA LEU A 28 8.62 -4.51 -3.80
C LEU A 28 8.60 -3.18 -3.03
N GLY A 29 8.82 -3.22 -1.71
CA GLY A 29 8.98 -2.02 -0.87
C GLY A 29 7.67 -1.35 -0.45
N LEU A 30 6.52 -1.98 -0.69
CA LEU A 30 5.24 -1.50 -0.14
C LEU A 30 5.16 -1.78 1.36
N LEU A 31 4.53 -0.86 2.08
CA LEU A 31 4.30 -0.96 3.52
C LEU A 31 2.81 -1.04 3.82
N HIS A 32 2.45 -1.34 5.07
CA HIS A 32 1.06 -1.53 5.46
C HIS A 32 0.25 -0.24 5.33
N GLU A 33 -0.91 -0.35 4.67
CA GLU A 33 -1.79 0.79 4.42
C GLU A 33 -2.40 1.33 5.71
N HIS A 34 -2.77 0.44 6.66
CA HIS A 34 -3.35 0.83 7.94
C HIS A 34 -2.34 1.53 8.86
N GLN A 35 -1.04 1.47 8.58
CA GLN A 35 -0.02 2.20 9.32
C GLN A 35 0.38 3.51 8.63
N SER A 36 -0.28 3.86 7.52
CA SER A 36 -0.06 5.14 6.84
C SER A 36 -0.30 6.32 7.81
N PRO A 37 0.60 7.33 7.86
CA PRO A 37 0.38 8.54 8.66
C PRO A 37 -0.91 9.28 8.28
N ALA A 38 -1.37 9.13 7.04
CA ALA A 38 -2.62 9.70 6.55
C ALA A 38 -3.88 8.98 7.03
N ARG A 39 -3.77 7.81 7.70
CA ARG A 39 -4.93 7.04 8.17
C ARG A 39 -5.91 7.91 8.93
N GLY A 40 -5.41 8.74 9.85
CA GLY A 40 -6.21 9.59 10.72
C GLY A 40 -7.15 10.57 10.01
N TRP A 41 -6.91 10.87 8.72
CA TRP A 41 -7.78 11.75 7.93
C TRP A 41 -9.08 11.08 7.46
N ARG A 42 -9.10 9.74 7.38
CA ARG A 42 -10.25 8.97 6.88
C ARG A 42 -10.77 7.95 7.88
N LEU A 43 -9.88 7.41 8.72
CA LEU A 43 -10.15 6.30 9.59
C LEU A 43 -9.43 6.51 10.93
N THR A 44 -10.18 6.58 12.02
CA THR A 44 -9.64 6.73 13.37
C THR A 44 -9.96 5.49 14.16
N LEU A 45 -8.93 4.78 14.63
CA LEU A 45 -9.14 3.57 15.41
C LEU A 45 -9.84 3.86 16.74
N ASP A 46 -10.69 2.92 17.14
CA ASP A 46 -11.08 2.70 18.53
C ASP A 46 -10.07 1.72 19.12
N GLU A 47 -9.04 2.23 19.79
CA GLU A 47 -7.94 1.40 20.31
C GLU A 47 -8.44 0.36 21.31
N MET A 48 -9.48 0.65 22.10
CA MET A 48 -10.02 -0.33 23.04
C MET A 48 -10.63 -1.52 22.30
N ALA A 49 -11.40 -1.26 21.25
CA ALA A 49 -11.95 -2.30 20.40
C ALA A 49 -10.87 -3.10 19.67
N VAL A 50 -9.81 -2.43 19.19
CA VAL A 50 -8.64 -3.08 18.55
C VAL A 50 -7.92 -3.98 19.54
N TYR A 51 -7.58 -3.48 20.73
CA TYR A 51 -6.94 -4.29 21.77
C TYR A 51 -7.78 -5.51 22.15
N ALA A 52 -9.09 -5.33 22.35
CA ALA A 52 -9.99 -6.41 22.73
C ALA A 52 -10.04 -7.51 21.66
N TYR A 53 -10.15 -7.13 20.38
CA TYR A 53 -10.21 -8.09 19.30
C TYR A 53 -8.92 -8.90 19.17
N TYR A 54 -7.76 -8.25 19.03
CA TYR A 54 -6.51 -8.98 18.78
C TYR A 54 -6.04 -9.79 20.00
N ALA A 55 -6.37 -9.34 21.22
CA ALA A 55 -6.16 -10.15 22.42
C ALA A 55 -7.03 -11.42 22.40
N MET A 56 -8.28 -11.32 21.92
CA MET A 56 -9.21 -12.46 21.88
C MET A 56 -8.90 -13.41 20.71
N THR A 57 -8.61 -12.90 19.53
CA THR A 57 -8.50 -13.71 18.31
C THR A 57 -7.08 -14.24 18.07
N GLN A 58 -6.06 -13.53 18.53
CA GLN A 58 -4.65 -13.86 18.27
C GLN A 58 -3.83 -14.06 19.56
N ALA A 59 -4.42 -13.87 20.74
CA ALA A 59 -3.71 -13.88 22.03
C ALA A 59 -2.52 -12.90 22.09
N TRP A 60 -2.54 -11.83 21.30
CA TRP A 60 -1.46 -10.85 21.28
C TRP A 60 -1.50 -9.96 22.53
N ASN A 61 -0.33 -9.62 23.05
CA ASN A 61 -0.21 -8.67 24.15
C ASN A 61 -0.37 -7.22 23.65
N LYS A 62 -0.64 -6.28 24.57
CA LYS A 62 -0.86 -4.87 24.24
C LYS A 62 0.31 -4.24 23.48
N THR A 63 1.55 -4.56 23.84
CA THR A 63 2.74 -4.00 23.17
C THR A 63 2.78 -4.41 21.69
N MET A 64 2.50 -5.68 21.40
CA MET A 64 2.44 -6.20 20.03
C MET A 64 1.28 -5.59 19.26
N ILE A 65 0.08 -5.52 19.84
CA ILE A 65 -1.07 -4.89 19.18
C ILE A 65 -0.78 -3.42 18.86
N LYS A 66 -0.14 -2.71 19.80
CA LYS A 66 0.22 -1.31 19.60
C LYS A 66 1.17 -1.15 18.42
N SER A 67 2.26 -1.91 18.38
CA SER A 67 3.28 -1.76 17.33
C SER A 67 2.84 -2.27 15.95
N GLN A 68 2.03 -3.34 15.90
CA GLN A 68 1.62 -3.97 14.63
C GLN A 68 0.35 -3.33 14.03
N ILE A 69 -0.56 -2.82 14.85
CA ILE A 69 -1.90 -2.39 14.40
C ILE A 69 -2.15 -0.90 14.63
N ILE A 70 -1.83 -0.40 15.83
CA ILE A 70 -2.24 0.95 16.23
C ILE A 70 -1.25 2.00 15.73
N ASP A 71 0.05 1.75 15.85
CA ASP A 71 1.06 2.73 15.51
C ASP A 71 1.15 2.95 14.00
N VAL A 72 1.24 4.23 13.62
CA VAL A 72 1.51 4.66 12.26
C VAL A 72 3.01 4.89 12.07
N TYR A 73 3.47 4.80 10.83
CA TYR A 73 4.86 5.10 10.51
C TYR A 73 5.22 6.56 10.84
N ASN A 74 6.48 6.81 11.19
CA ASN A 74 6.96 8.17 11.42
C ASN A 74 7.14 8.90 10.09
N ASN A 75 6.71 10.16 10.00
CA ASN A 75 6.86 10.99 8.79
C ASN A 75 8.33 11.19 8.36
N THR A 76 9.31 10.95 9.25
CA THR A 76 10.73 10.96 8.89
C THR A 76 11.19 9.69 8.19
N ASP A 77 10.52 8.57 8.47
CA ASP A 77 10.91 7.24 8.00
C ASP A 77 10.21 6.93 6.66
N VAL A 78 9.19 7.72 6.32
CA VAL A 78 8.35 7.51 5.14
C VAL A 78 8.22 8.82 4.40
N SER A 79 8.74 8.87 3.17
CA SER A 79 8.84 10.13 2.41
C SER A 79 7.73 10.35 1.39
N ASN A 80 6.91 9.32 1.15
CA ASN A 80 5.87 9.24 0.12
C ASN A 80 4.70 8.42 0.70
N TYR A 81 3.51 8.96 1.02
CA TYR A 81 2.36 8.15 1.51
C TYR A 81 0.94 8.65 1.18
N SER A 82 -0.04 7.72 1.17
CA SER A 82 -1.35 7.83 0.50
C SER A 82 -2.49 8.55 1.14
N ALA A 83 -3.47 8.90 0.31
CA ALA A 83 -4.86 8.79 0.69
C ALA A 83 -5.05 7.34 1.01
N LEU A 84 -5.38 7.09 2.26
CA LEU A 84 -5.72 5.76 2.72
C LEU A 84 -6.61 5.03 1.71
N ASP A 85 -6.06 4.01 1.07
CA ASP A 85 -6.73 3.16 0.11
C ASP A 85 -7.26 1.91 0.81
N LEU A 86 -8.52 1.97 1.21
CA LEU A 86 -9.19 0.86 1.89
C LEU A 86 -9.27 -0.42 1.03
N LYS A 87 -9.06 -0.32 -0.29
CA LYS A 87 -9.04 -1.46 -1.22
C LYS A 87 -7.64 -1.98 -1.50
N SER A 88 -6.61 -1.37 -0.90
CA SER A 88 -5.22 -1.79 -1.07
C SER A 88 -5.04 -3.23 -0.59
N ILE A 89 -4.28 -4.03 -1.35
CA ILE A 89 -3.86 -5.35 -0.90
C ILE A 89 -2.99 -5.27 0.37
N MET A 90 -2.40 -4.10 0.64
CA MET A 90 -1.60 -3.82 1.84
C MET A 90 -2.45 -3.37 3.05
N MET A 91 -3.77 -3.28 2.90
CA MET A 91 -4.69 -2.90 3.97
C MET A 91 -5.12 -4.13 4.76
N TYR A 92 -5.01 -4.04 6.09
CA TYR A 92 -5.51 -5.09 6.96
C TYR A 92 -7.04 -5.10 7.02
N PHE A 93 -7.59 -6.30 7.18
CA PHE A 93 -8.98 -6.49 7.57
C PHE A 93 -9.27 -5.68 8.85
N LEU A 94 -10.33 -4.88 8.79
CA LEU A 94 -10.72 -4.01 9.90
C LEU A 94 -12.24 -4.06 10.10
N PRO A 95 -12.73 -4.81 11.09
CA PRO A 95 -14.13 -4.78 11.48
C PRO A 95 -14.62 -3.37 11.79
N ALA A 96 -15.86 -3.05 11.42
CA ALA A 96 -16.47 -1.75 11.71
C ALA A 96 -16.36 -1.30 13.18
N PRO A 97 -16.45 -2.18 14.20
CA PRO A 97 -16.26 -1.78 15.59
C PRO A 97 -14.88 -1.24 15.96
N MET A 98 -13.85 -1.50 15.16
CA MET A 98 -12.48 -1.06 15.45
C MET A 98 -12.19 0.38 15.08
N ASN A 99 -13.14 1.11 14.51
CA ASN A 99 -12.94 2.51 14.16
C ASN A 99 -14.17 3.37 14.44
N LYS A 100 -13.91 4.63 14.73
CA LYS A 100 -14.94 5.61 15.13
C LYS A 100 -15.94 5.89 14.03
N GLN A 101 -15.53 5.75 12.77
CA GLN A 101 -16.36 5.97 11.59
C GLN A 101 -17.24 4.75 11.24
N ARG A 102 -17.09 3.62 11.94
CA ARG A 102 -17.81 2.37 11.67
C ARG A 102 -17.64 1.86 10.24
N ILE A 103 -16.49 2.14 9.63
CA ILE A 103 -16.13 1.67 8.29
C ILE A 103 -15.65 0.24 8.41
N GLU A 104 -16.33 -0.69 7.75
CA GLU A 104 -15.81 -2.04 7.58
C GLU A 104 -14.80 -2.08 6.42
N VAL A 105 -13.66 -2.69 6.67
CA VAL A 105 -12.67 -3.01 5.65
C VAL A 105 -12.58 -4.52 5.55
N ALA A 106 -13.26 -5.08 4.55
CA ALA A 106 -13.19 -6.50 4.25
C ALA A 106 -11.81 -6.88 3.68
N THR A 107 -11.50 -8.18 3.66
CA THR A 107 -10.29 -8.69 3.03
C THR A 107 -10.28 -8.32 1.54
N ASN A 108 -9.18 -7.72 1.09
CA ASN A 108 -8.93 -7.41 -0.31
C ASN A 108 -8.23 -8.59 -0.98
N TYR A 109 -8.70 -9.00 -2.16
CA TYR A 109 -8.19 -10.18 -2.87
C TYR A 109 -7.43 -9.84 -4.16
N GLU A 110 -7.43 -8.56 -4.55
CA GLU A 110 -6.91 -8.08 -5.81
C GLU A 110 -6.10 -6.81 -5.59
N LEU A 111 -5.20 -6.48 -6.52
CA LEU A 111 -4.51 -5.20 -6.52
C LEU A 111 -5.50 -4.08 -6.81
N SER A 112 -5.55 -3.06 -5.94
CA SER A 112 -6.27 -1.82 -6.25
C SER A 112 -5.60 -1.10 -7.42
N ASP A 113 -6.36 -0.23 -8.10
CA ASP A 113 -5.81 0.55 -9.21
C ASP A 113 -4.70 1.50 -8.73
N LEU A 114 -4.79 1.99 -7.49
CA LEU A 114 -3.73 2.80 -6.91
C LEU A 114 -2.42 2.00 -6.76
N ILE A 115 -2.49 0.76 -6.28
CA ILE A 115 -1.31 -0.11 -6.19
C ILE A 115 -0.74 -0.41 -7.59
N LYS A 116 -1.58 -0.70 -8.58
CA LYS A 116 -1.13 -0.93 -9.98
C LYS A 116 -0.41 0.29 -10.54
N ALA A 117 -0.99 1.48 -10.37
CA ALA A 117 -0.39 2.74 -10.79
C ALA A 117 0.97 2.95 -10.14
N TYR A 118 1.07 2.72 -8.84
CA TYR A 118 2.30 2.86 -8.07
C TYR A 118 3.41 1.93 -8.54
N MET A 119 3.08 0.66 -8.77
CA MET A 119 4.03 -0.30 -9.29
C MET A 119 4.50 0.09 -10.69
N MET A 120 3.60 0.59 -11.54
CA MET A 120 3.94 1.01 -12.89
C MET A 120 4.85 2.24 -12.92
N ILE A 121 4.65 3.20 -12.01
CA ILE A 121 5.46 4.42 -11.93
C ILE A 121 6.83 4.16 -11.28
N ASN A 122 6.89 3.34 -10.23
CA ASN A 122 8.15 3.04 -9.53
C ASN A 122 9.02 2.03 -10.29
N TYR A 123 8.38 1.10 -11.01
CA TYR A 123 9.04 0.06 -11.81
C TYR A 123 8.61 0.14 -13.29
N PRO A 124 8.88 1.28 -13.98
CA PRO A 124 8.45 1.46 -15.35
C PRO A 124 9.23 0.50 -16.25
N ARG A 125 8.53 -0.04 -17.25
CA ARG A 125 9.10 -0.89 -18.29
C ARG A 125 9.12 -0.16 -19.60
N ASN A 126 10.23 -0.28 -20.32
CA ASN A 126 10.36 0.22 -21.68
C ASN A 126 10.87 -0.91 -22.61
N PRO A 127 10.04 -1.45 -23.52
CA PRO A 127 8.63 -1.12 -23.70
C PRO A 127 7.73 -1.66 -22.58
N PRO A 128 6.52 -1.09 -22.36
CA PRO A 128 5.54 -1.64 -21.43
C PRO A 128 5.16 -3.09 -21.77
N HIS A 129 4.75 -3.86 -20.75
CA HIS A 129 4.34 -5.25 -20.97
C HIS A 129 3.08 -5.33 -21.84
N PRO A 130 3.01 -6.18 -22.88
CA PRO A 130 1.87 -6.24 -23.80
C PRO A 130 0.52 -6.47 -23.11
N THR A 131 0.47 -7.29 -22.05
CA THR A 131 -0.77 -7.51 -21.29
C THR A 131 -1.27 -6.24 -20.61
N ALA A 132 -0.37 -5.41 -20.06
CA ALA A 132 -0.75 -4.15 -19.43
C ALA A 132 -1.37 -3.21 -20.48
N LEU A 133 -0.75 -3.10 -21.65
CA LEU A 133 -1.29 -2.31 -22.76
C LEU A 133 -2.66 -2.79 -23.24
N LYS A 134 -2.88 -4.12 -23.32
CA LYS A 134 -4.17 -4.70 -23.71
C LYS A 134 -5.32 -4.33 -22.78
N VAL A 135 -5.02 -4.10 -21.50
CA VAL A 135 -6.03 -3.69 -20.49
C VAL A 135 -5.96 -2.19 -20.16
N GLY A 136 -5.29 -1.39 -21.00
CA GLY A 136 -5.26 0.07 -20.88
C GLY A 136 -4.30 0.64 -19.83
N TRP A 137 -3.42 -0.18 -19.26
CA TRP A 137 -2.39 0.28 -18.32
C TRP A 137 -1.17 0.83 -19.07
N THR A 138 -1.09 2.16 -19.15
CA THR A 138 0.04 2.96 -19.65
C THR A 138 0.65 3.80 -18.52
N LEU A 139 1.87 4.33 -18.72
CA LEU A 139 2.48 5.25 -17.74
C LEU A 139 1.61 6.49 -17.53
N ASP A 140 1.06 7.06 -18.59
CA ASP A 140 0.10 8.18 -18.53
C ASP A 140 -1.15 7.83 -17.71
N HIS A 141 -1.75 6.65 -17.95
CA HIS A 141 -2.90 6.20 -17.17
C HIS A 141 -2.56 6.03 -15.69
N ALA A 142 -1.40 5.44 -15.38
CA ALA A 142 -0.93 5.29 -14.01
C ALA A 142 -0.74 6.64 -13.30
N LEU A 143 -0.15 7.63 -13.96
CA LEU A 143 0.03 8.98 -13.40
C LEU A 143 -1.31 9.64 -13.07
N LYS A 144 -2.32 9.48 -13.93
CA LYS A 144 -3.70 9.96 -13.69
C LYS A 144 -4.35 9.27 -12.50
N VAL A 145 -4.24 7.94 -12.41
CA VAL A 145 -4.78 7.16 -11.27
C VAL A 145 -4.08 7.56 -9.95
N ALA A 146 -2.78 7.83 -10.00
CA ALA A 146 -2.01 8.33 -8.87
C ALA A 146 -2.32 9.80 -8.50
N GLY A 147 -3.12 10.51 -9.30
CA GLY A 147 -3.48 11.91 -9.04
C GLY A 147 -2.32 12.89 -9.25
N VAL A 148 -1.36 12.56 -10.12
CA VAL A 148 -0.29 13.46 -10.54
C VAL A 148 -0.89 14.59 -11.38
N SER A 149 -0.48 15.84 -11.12
CA SER A 149 -0.93 17.00 -11.91
C SER A 149 -0.47 16.89 -13.36
N GLU A 150 -1.27 17.40 -14.29
CA GLU A 150 -1.01 17.33 -15.73
C GLU A 150 0.40 17.83 -16.10
N SER A 151 0.82 18.99 -15.57
CA SER A 151 2.17 19.53 -15.82
C SER A 151 3.28 18.56 -15.41
N THR A 152 3.13 17.90 -14.26
CA THR A 152 4.15 16.96 -13.76
C THR A 152 4.07 15.62 -14.48
N ALA A 153 2.88 15.23 -14.93
CA ALA A 153 2.72 14.05 -15.76
C ALA A 153 3.43 14.25 -17.12
N GLU A 154 3.33 15.44 -17.72
CA GLU A 154 4.07 15.80 -18.93
C GLU A 154 5.58 15.70 -18.72
N ASP A 155 6.10 16.26 -17.62
CA ASP A 155 7.53 16.17 -17.26
C ASP A 155 7.99 14.72 -17.12
N ILE A 156 7.20 13.86 -16.46
CA ILE A 156 7.50 12.44 -16.29
C ILE A 156 7.45 11.68 -17.62
N LEU A 157 6.47 11.96 -18.47
CA LEU A 157 6.31 11.30 -19.78
C LEU A 157 7.44 11.69 -20.74
N ALA A 158 7.98 12.91 -20.64
CA ALA A 158 9.13 13.35 -21.42
C ALA A 158 10.41 12.54 -21.11
N VAL A 159 10.48 11.93 -19.92
CA VAL A 159 11.60 11.09 -19.47
C VAL A 159 11.22 9.62 -19.33
N GLN A 160 10.22 9.14 -20.09
CA GLN A 160 9.69 7.76 -19.99
C GLN A 160 10.74 6.65 -20.18
N ASP A 161 11.87 6.97 -20.82
CA ASP A 161 12.99 6.06 -21.07
C ASP A 161 14.01 6.01 -19.90
N ASP A 162 13.85 6.86 -18.88
CA ASP A 162 14.71 6.94 -17.68
C ASP A 162 13.91 6.62 -16.39
N PRO A 163 13.87 5.34 -15.97
CA PRO A 163 13.22 4.91 -14.74
C PRO A 163 13.70 5.62 -13.47
N ALA A 164 14.96 6.05 -13.42
CA ALA A 164 15.49 6.73 -12.24
C ALA A 164 14.93 8.14 -12.13
N THR A 165 14.87 8.86 -13.25
CA THR A 165 14.31 10.21 -13.29
C THR A 165 12.79 10.21 -13.07
N ILE A 166 12.05 9.23 -13.61
CA ILE A 166 10.63 9.01 -13.31
C ILE A 166 10.40 8.91 -11.79
N ARG A 167 11.17 8.05 -11.10
CA ARG A 167 11.05 7.86 -9.64
C ARG A 167 11.37 9.14 -8.86
N THR A 168 12.36 9.90 -9.28
CA THR A 168 12.74 11.18 -8.65
C THR A 168 11.61 12.20 -8.78
N LEU A 169 11.14 12.49 -10.00
CA LEU A 169 10.06 13.45 -10.26
C LEU A 169 8.76 13.03 -9.56
N PHE A 170 8.44 11.74 -9.59
CA PHE A 170 7.27 11.24 -8.88
C PHE A 170 7.38 11.42 -7.36
N THR A 171 8.53 11.12 -6.77
CA THR A 171 8.81 11.34 -5.34
C THR A 171 8.69 12.82 -4.96
N GLU A 172 9.18 13.73 -5.79
CA GLU A 172 9.06 15.18 -5.56
C GLU A 172 7.61 15.66 -5.63
N THR A 173 6.80 15.07 -6.51
CA THR A 173 5.34 15.32 -6.57
C THR A 173 4.67 15.01 -5.23
N LEU A 174 5.03 13.87 -4.63
CA LEU A 174 4.45 13.41 -3.36
C LEU A 174 4.88 14.29 -2.18
N ARG A 175 6.10 14.85 -2.22
CA ARG A 175 6.61 15.76 -1.18
C ARG A 175 6.04 17.18 -1.28
N SER A 176 5.88 17.69 -2.50
CA SER A 176 5.37 19.05 -2.75
C SER A 176 3.86 19.17 -2.59
N GLY A 177 3.13 18.07 -2.83
CA GLY A 177 1.68 18.00 -2.69
C GLY A 177 1.21 17.90 -1.23
N ARG A 178 1.11 19.03 -0.49
CA ARG A 178 0.35 19.12 0.78
C ARG A 178 -1.14 18.70 0.67
N LYS A 179 -1.62 18.37 -0.53
CA LYS A 179 -2.99 17.91 -0.82
C LYS A 179 -3.06 16.60 -1.62
N SER A 180 -1.92 16.05 -2.04
CA SER A 180 -1.86 14.86 -2.91
C SER A 180 -1.47 13.67 -2.06
N ARG A 181 -2.51 12.94 -1.72
CA ARG A 181 -2.53 11.87 -0.77
C ARG A 181 -1.98 10.62 -1.50
N VAL A 182 -0.67 10.25 -1.50
CA VAL A 182 -0.26 8.96 -2.19
C VAL A 182 0.95 8.05 -1.68
N ILE A 183 0.84 6.68 -1.64
CA ILE A 183 1.36 5.51 -0.76
C ILE A 183 2.88 5.33 -0.51
N LEU A 184 3.24 4.58 0.57
CA LEU A 184 4.59 4.19 1.03
C LEU A 184 5.40 3.32 0.07
N VAL A 185 6.57 3.83 -0.31
CA VAL A 185 7.72 3.03 -0.76
C VAL A 185 8.89 3.34 0.18
N ALA A 186 9.34 2.36 0.96
CA ALA A 186 10.53 2.52 1.79
C ALA A 186 11.78 2.49 0.90
N TYR A 187 12.49 3.61 0.81
CA TYR A 187 13.90 3.59 0.41
C TYR A 187 14.71 3.32 1.67
N SER A 188 15.18 2.07 1.80
CA SER A 188 16.08 1.55 2.84
C SER A 188 15.47 1.16 4.20
N VAL A 189 16.07 0.08 4.73
CA VAL A 189 15.81 -0.65 5.99
C VAL A 189 14.66 -1.66 5.95
N LEU A 190 14.95 -2.85 5.42
CA LEU A 190 14.26 -4.10 5.75
C LEU A 190 14.48 -4.40 7.25
N THR A 191 13.65 -3.86 8.13
CA THR A 191 13.44 -4.45 9.44
C THR A 191 12.46 -5.60 9.28
N PHE A 192 13.00 -6.81 9.17
CA PHE A 192 12.25 -8.03 9.41
C PHE A 192 11.70 -7.96 10.83
N ILE A 193 10.37 -7.93 10.95
CA ILE A 193 9.70 -8.26 12.20
C ILE A 193 9.53 -9.78 12.19
N PRO A 194 10.16 -10.51 13.12
CA PRO A 194 9.79 -11.89 13.38
C PRO A 194 8.39 -11.88 14.00
N LEU A 195 7.46 -12.61 13.40
CA LEU A 195 6.25 -13.07 14.07
C LEU A 195 6.56 -14.41 14.72
#